data_AF-A0A151AL42-F1
#
_entry.id   AF-A0A151AL42-F1
#
_cell.length_a   1.000
_cell.length_b   1.000
_cell.length_c   1.000
_cell.angle_alpha   90.00
_cell.angle_beta   90.00
_cell.angle_gamma   90.00
#
_symmetry.space_group_name_H-M   'P 1'
#
loop_
_entity.id
_entity.type
_entity.pdbx_description
1 polymer ?
#
loop_
_entity_poly.entity_id
_entity_poly.type
_entity_poly.pdbx_seq_one_letter_code
_entity_poly.pdbx_strand_id
1 'polypeptide(L)'
;MGKVNEKYVSIIDDYSFHDVKLWDKFTEKSNIDGLFYLDYSRHDKFQGEIIWSNNKPVVSCRDLLWNNFESEDELIKTINDRIALGEIDVKKPSAYTFVYVHVWSKDVNNVEDVVSRLSQNPKVRIVTPEMFMKLIRNNVEH
;
A
#
# COMPACT_ATOMS: atom_id res chain seq x y z
N MET A 1 -14.98 -12.94 -6.99
CA MET A 1 -14.71 -12.40 -5.64
C MET A 1 -15.97 -12.16 -4.80
N GLY A 2 -17.13 -11.77 -5.37
CA GLY A 2 -18.34 -11.48 -4.57
C GLY A 2 -18.82 -12.60 -3.61
N LYS A 3 -18.59 -13.88 -3.91
CA LYS A 3 -18.95 -15.01 -3.03
C LYS A 3 -18.06 -15.14 -1.78
N VAL A 4 -16.86 -14.60 -1.82
CA VAL A 4 -15.84 -14.72 -0.75
C VAL A 4 -15.53 -13.38 -0.09
N ASN A 5 -16.24 -12.31 -0.47
CA ASN A 5 -16.09 -10.96 0.06
C ASN A 5 -14.66 -10.39 -0.04
N GLU A 6 -13.85 -10.91 -0.95
CA GLU A 6 -12.62 -10.25 -1.38
C GLU A 6 -13.05 -9.05 -2.22
N LYS A 7 -12.80 -7.83 -1.77
CA LYS A 7 -13.16 -6.61 -2.51
C LYS A 7 -11.95 -5.93 -3.13
N TYR A 8 -10.76 -6.23 -2.63
CA TYR A 8 -9.50 -5.68 -3.09
C TYR A 8 -8.67 -6.78 -3.71
N VAL A 9 -8.02 -6.48 -4.83
CA VAL A 9 -7.18 -7.44 -5.55
C VAL A 9 -5.74 -6.98 -5.49
N SER A 10 -4.84 -7.88 -5.08
CA SER A 10 -3.41 -7.68 -5.26
C SER A 10 -3.02 -8.18 -6.64
N ILE A 11 -2.37 -7.34 -7.44
CA ILE A 11 -1.87 -7.66 -8.77
C ILE A 11 -0.36 -7.53 -8.76
N ILE A 12 0.31 -8.56 -9.26
CA ILE A 12 1.74 -8.54 -9.58
C ILE A 12 1.84 -8.55 -11.11
N ASP A 13 2.50 -7.55 -11.67
CA ASP A 13 2.68 -7.41 -13.11
C ASP A 13 3.94 -6.58 -13.43
N ASP A 14 4.32 -6.53 -14.70
CA ASP A 14 5.52 -5.83 -15.18
C ASP A 14 5.16 -4.44 -15.73
N TYR A 15 5.53 -3.38 -15.01
CA TYR A 15 5.46 -1.98 -15.47
C TYR A 15 4.08 -1.49 -15.94
N SER A 16 3.00 -2.17 -15.57
CA SER A 16 1.65 -1.85 -16.02
C SER A 16 0.93 -0.86 -15.11
N PHE A 17 1.55 -0.37 -14.03
CA PHE A 17 0.91 0.51 -13.05
C PHE A 17 0.18 1.69 -13.69
N HIS A 18 0.73 2.34 -14.71
CA HIS A 18 0.09 3.48 -15.39
C HIS A 18 -0.88 3.09 -16.52
N ASP A 19 -1.10 1.80 -16.80
CA ASP A 19 -2.07 1.32 -17.79
C ASP A 19 -3.50 1.35 -17.22
N VAL A 20 -4.10 2.53 -17.15
CA VAL A 20 -5.47 2.73 -16.67
C VAL A 20 -6.48 1.89 -17.46
N LYS A 21 -6.27 1.66 -18.77
CA LYS A 21 -7.17 0.85 -19.60
C LYS A 21 -7.14 -0.62 -19.20
N LEU A 22 -6.00 -1.13 -18.73
CA LEU A 22 -5.90 -2.45 -18.13
C LEU A 22 -6.71 -2.49 -16.82
N TRP A 23 -6.54 -1.51 -15.95
CA TRP A 23 -7.23 -1.45 -14.65
C TRP A 23 -8.73 -1.28 -14.77
N ASP A 24 -9.21 -0.56 -15.80
CA ASP A 24 -10.64 -0.38 -16.06
C ASP A 24 -11.38 -1.72 -16.17
N LYS A 25 -10.73 -2.76 -16.74
CA LYS A 25 -11.31 -4.11 -16.86
C LYS A 25 -11.57 -4.79 -15.51
N PHE A 26 -10.79 -4.43 -14.48
CA PHE A 26 -10.96 -4.92 -13.11
C PHE A 26 -11.92 -4.01 -12.34
N THR A 27 -11.70 -2.70 -12.39
CA THR A 27 -12.44 -1.72 -11.60
C THR A 27 -13.86 -1.48 -12.12
N GLU A 28 -14.20 -1.86 -13.35
CA GLU A 28 -15.60 -1.86 -13.83
C GLU A 28 -16.47 -2.88 -13.07
N LYS A 29 -15.87 -3.92 -12.47
CA LYS A 29 -16.61 -4.96 -11.75
C LYS A 29 -17.14 -4.40 -10.44
N SER A 30 -18.44 -4.55 -10.20
CA SER A 30 -19.12 -3.98 -9.02
C SER A 30 -18.65 -4.58 -7.68
N ASN A 31 -18.02 -5.75 -7.70
CA ASN A 31 -17.52 -6.46 -6.53
C ASN A 31 -16.00 -6.29 -6.31
N ILE A 32 -15.34 -5.38 -7.03
CA ILE A 32 -13.96 -4.95 -6.81
C ILE A 32 -13.99 -3.47 -6.43
N ASP A 33 -13.44 -3.08 -5.29
CA ASP A 33 -13.45 -1.71 -4.77
C ASP A 33 -12.09 -1.00 -4.91
N GLY A 34 -11.05 -1.69 -5.36
CA GLY A 34 -9.73 -1.12 -5.64
C GLY A 34 -8.66 -2.19 -5.78
N LEU A 35 -7.45 -1.77 -6.15
CA LEU A 35 -6.33 -2.64 -6.48
C LEU A 35 -5.10 -2.28 -5.65
N PHE A 36 -4.38 -3.29 -5.16
CA PHE A 36 -3.01 -3.17 -4.67
C PHE A 36 -2.07 -3.62 -5.79
N TYR A 37 -1.15 -2.77 -6.20
CA TYR A 37 -0.21 -3.07 -7.28
C TYR A 37 1.19 -3.33 -6.74
N LEU A 38 1.81 -4.40 -7.23
CA LEU A 38 3.18 -4.80 -6.96
C LEU A 38 3.89 -4.94 -8.30
N ASP A 39 4.98 -4.20 -8.51
CA ASP A 39 5.77 -4.42 -9.72
C ASP A 39 6.63 -5.68 -9.58
N TYR A 40 6.63 -6.52 -10.61
CA TYR A 40 7.37 -7.79 -10.59
C TYR A 40 8.88 -7.57 -10.53
N SER A 41 9.43 -6.51 -11.14
CA SER A 41 10.86 -6.20 -11.06
C SER A 41 11.31 -5.81 -9.65
N ARG A 42 10.48 -5.03 -8.95
CA ARG A 42 10.66 -4.63 -7.55
C ARG A 42 9.33 -4.13 -7.00
N HIS A 43 8.76 -4.78 -5.99
CA HIS A 43 7.35 -4.57 -5.60
C HIS A 43 6.99 -3.12 -5.30
N ASP A 44 7.89 -2.36 -4.67
CA ASP A 44 7.77 -0.95 -4.30
C ASP A 44 8.17 0.04 -5.41
N LYS A 45 8.37 -0.39 -6.66
CA LYS A 45 8.91 0.46 -7.76
C LYS A 45 8.24 1.83 -7.91
N PHE A 46 6.92 1.89 -7.75
CA PHE A 46 6.13 3.12 -7.93
C PHE A 46 5.98 3.93 -6.62
N GLN A 47 6.66 3.53 -5.55
CA GLN A 47 6.91 4.34 -4.36
C GLN A 47 5.65 4.92 -3.71
N GLY A 48 4.56 4.16 -3.72
CA GLY A 48 3.28 4.54 -3.10
C GLY A 48 2.45 5.52 -3.93
N GLU A 49 2.75 5.69 -5.22
CA GLU A 49 1.85 6.39 -6.14
C GLU A 49 0.45 5.74 -6.13
N ILE A 50 -0.56 6.59 -6.23
CA ILE A 50 -1.97 6.21 -6.28
C ILE A 50 -2.57 6.81 -7.54
N ILE A 51 -3.15 5.96 -8.38
CA ILE A 51 -3.96 6.39 -9.54
C ILE A 51 -5.40 5.92 -9.38
N TRP A 52 -6.28 6.39 -10.26
CA TRP A 52 -7.70 6.11 -10.19
C TRP A 52 -8.22 5.52 -11.49
N SER A 53 -9.06 4.51 -11.37
CA SER A 53 -9.73 3.84 -12.48
C SER A 53 -11.16 3.51 -12.05
N ASN A 54 -12.15 3.96 -12.83
CA ASN A 54 -13.58 3.89 -12.48
C ASN A 54 -13.91 4.35 -11.03
N ASN A 55 -13.31 5.47 -10.60
CA ASN A 55 -13.42 6.03 -9.23
C ASN A 55 -13.01 5.06 -8.11
N LYS A 56 -12.13 4.10 -8.42
CA LYS A 56 -11.55 3.16 -7.48
C LYS A 56 -10.03 3.32 -7.47
N PRO A 57 -9.38 3.29 -6.29
CA PRO A 57 -7.95 3.51 -6.19
C PRO A 57 -7.17 2.28 -6.67
N VAL A 58 -6.08 2.53 -7.38
CA VAL A 58 -5.01 1.58 -7.68
C VAL A 58 -3.78 2.08 -6.93
N VAL A 59 -3.40 1.37 -5.88
CA VAL A 59 -2.36 1.80 -4.93
C VAL A 59 -1.12 0.95 -5.12
N SER A 60 0.00 1.58 -5.48
CA SER A 60 1.27 0.88 -5.56
C SER A 60 1.87 0.65 -4.17
N CYS A 61 2.66 -0.40 -4.03
CA CYS A 61 3.47 -0.62 -2.85
C CYS A 61 4.51 0.50 -2.70
N ARG A 62 4.72 0.91 -1.44
CA ARG A 62 5.62 2.01 -1.11
C ARG A 62 6.92 1.55 -0.48
N ASP A 63 6.83 0.58 0.42
CA ASP A 63 7.97 0.03 1.15
C ASP A 63 7.85 -1.50 1.27
N LEU A 64 8.95 -2.13 1.65
CA LEU A 64 9.06 -3.57 1.77
C LEU A 64 9.40 -3.95 3.22
N LEU A 65 8.96 -5.14 3.60
CA LEU A 65 9.57 -5.87 4.69
C LEU A 65 10.07 -7.18 4.08
N TRP A 66 11.33 -7.16 3.62
CA TRP A 66 11.92 -8.23 2.82
C TRP A 66 13.43 -8.25 2.99
N ASN A 67 13.97 -9.39 3.47
CA ASN A 67 15.41 -9.58 3.60
C ASN A 67 16.17 -9.25 2.32
N ASN A 68 17.35 -8.62 2.48
CA ASN A 68 18.22 -8.11 1.41
C ASN A 68 17.68 -6.91 0.62
N PHE A 69 16.47 -6.43 0.92
CA PHE A 69 15.90 -5.22 0.32
C PHE A 69 15.63 -4.14 1.37
N GLU A 70 14.91 -4.49 2.43
CA GLU A 70 14.57 -3.58 3.52
C GLU A 70 14.31 -4.35 4.82
N SER A 71 15.07 -3.99 5.85
CA SER A 71 14.94 -4.49 7.22
C SER A 71 13.89 -3.74 8.03
N GLU A 72 13.54 -4.26 9.20
CA GLU A 72 12.65 -3.64 10.18
C GLU A 72 13.15 -2.23 10.56
N ASP A 73 14.45 -2.11 10.85
CA ASP A 73 15.08 -0.84 11.23
C ASP A 73 15.05 0.19 10.10
N GLU A 74 15.33 -0.23 8.87
CA GLU A 74 15.28 0.62 7.69
C GLU A 74 13.85 1.10 7.41
N LEU A 75 12.86 0.19 7.43
CA LEU A 75 11.46 0.53 7.23
C LEU A 75 10.97 1.56 8.26
N ILE A 76 11.26 1.32 9.54
CA ILE A 76 10.86 2.22 10.63
C ILE A 76 11.53 3.59 10.47
N LYS A 77 12.81 3.61 10.10
CA LYS A 77 13.53 4.87 9.84
C LYS A 77 12.91 5.61 8.66
N THR A 78 12.70 4.94 7.53
CA THR A 78 12.13 5.52 6.31
C THR A 78 10.75 6.16 6.57
N ILE A 79 9.86 5.46 7.29
CA ILE A 79 8.54 6.01 7.63
C ILE A 79 8.66 7.25 8.54
N ASN A 80 9.52 7.20 9.56
CA ASN A 80 9.71 8.34 10.45
C ASN A 80 10.36 9.55 9.75
N ASP A 81 11.27 9.31 8.81
CA ASP A 81 11.89 10.37 8.01
C ASP A 81 10.83 11.09 7.14
N ARG A 82 9.92 10.35 6.48
CA ARG A 82 8.80 10.95 5.72
C ARG A 82 7.88 11.80 6.61
N ILE A 83 7.61 11.34 7.83
CA ILE A 83 6.85 12.10 8.82
C ILE A 83 7.58 13.40 9.20
N ALA A 84 8.90 13.34 9.38
CA ALA A 84 9.72 14.52 9.66
C ALA A 84 9.74 15.52 8.48
N LEU A 85 9.64 15.03 7.25
CA LEU A 85 9.49 15.83 6.03
C LEU A 85 8.06 16.39 5.84
N GLY A 86 7.12 16.05 6.73
CA GLY A 86 5.75 16.58 6.71
C GLY A 86 4.79 15.81 5.80
N GLU A 87 5.13 14.59 5.38
CA GLU A 87 4.25 13.71 4.59
C GLU A 87 3.14 13.06 5.47
N ILE A 88 2.35 13.91 6.13
CA ILE A 88 1.30 13.50 7.09
C ILE A 88 -0.09 14.03 6.70
N ASP A 89 -0.19 14.77 5.59
CA ASP A 89 -1.46 15.30 5.08
C ASP A 89 -2.29 14.19 4.44
N VAL A 90 -3.30 13.71 5.17
CA VAL A 90 -4.17 12.58 4.77
C VAL A 90 -4.93 12.81 3.46
N LYS A 91 -4.94 14.03 2.92
CA LYS A 91 -5.52 14.33 1.60
C LYS A 91 -4.56 14.03 0.44
N LYS A 92 -3.31 13.71 0.74
CA LYS A 92 -2.27 13.43 -0.26
C LYS A 92 -1.87 11.95 -0.22
N PRO A 93 -1.54 11.35 -1.38
CA PRO A 93 -0.99 9.99 -1.43
C PRO A 93 0.22 9.78 -0.52
N SER A 94 1.05 10.82 -0.34
CA SER A 94 2.26 10.76 0.49
C SER A 94 2.00 10.49 1.98
N ALA A 95 0.78 10.66 2.49
CA ALA A 95 0.45 10.28 3.87
C ALA A 95 0.12 8.79 4.05
N TYR A 96 0.08 8.02 2.96
CA TYR A 96 -0.25 6.59 2.97
C TYR A 96 0.98 5.77 2.62
N THR A 97 1.13 4.65 3.33
CA THR A 97 2.23 3.71 3.12
C THR A 97 1.66 2.29 3.09
N PHE A 98 1.66 1.69 1.90
CA PHE A 98 1.42 0.27 1.72
C PHE A 98 2.76 -0.47 1.81
N VAL A 99 2.90 -1.33 2.83
CA VAL A 99 4.08 -2.18 3.03
C VAL A 99 3.79 -3.60 2.55
N TYR A 100 4.62 -4.13 1.66
CA TYR A 100 4.57 -5.55 1.29
C TYR A 100 5.48 -6.38 2.20
N VAL A 101 4.93 -7.45 2.80
CA VAL A 101 5.68 -8.36 3.68
C VAL A 101 6.02 -9.64 2.93
N HIS A 102 7.31 -9.92 2.77
CA HIS A 102 7.77 -11.11 2.05
C HIS A 102 7.73 -12.37 2.93
N VAL A 103 6.73 -13.21 2.68
CA VAL A 103 6.37 -14.38 3.51
C VAL A 103 7.43 -15.47 3.63
N TRP A 104 8.40 -15.53 2.70
CA TRP A 104 9.48 -16.53 2.77
C TRP A 104 10.68 -16.08 3.60
N SER A 105 10.75 -14.79 3.95
CA SER A 105 11.86 -14.23 4.72
C SER A 105 11.44 -13.53 6.01
N LYS A 106 10.14 -13.28 6.18
CA LYS A 106 9.56 -12.54 7.30
C LYS A 106 8.36 -13.31 7.84
N ASP A 107 8.25 -13.34 9.16
CA ASP A 107 7.15 -13.97 9.88
C ASP A 107 6.33 -12.93 10.65
N VAL A 108 5.38 -13.41 11.45
CA VAL A 108 4.51 -12.56 12.26
C VAL A 108 5.28 -11.79 13.34
N ASN A 109 6.40 -12.33 13.86
CA ASN A 109 7.21 -11.62 14.86
C ASN A 109 7.89 -10.40 14.23
N ASN A 110 8.36 -10.50 12.98
CA ASN A 110 8.90 -9.35 12.24
C ASN A 110 7.85 -8.24 12.07
N VAL A 111 6.62 -8.64 11.73
CA VAL A 111 5.50 -7.68 11.60
C VAL A 111 5.14 -7.07 12.94
N GLU A 112 5.10 -7.87 14.01
CA GLU A 112 4.83 -7.39 15.37
C GLU A 112 5.89 -6.39 15.85
N ASP A 113 7.17 -6.65 15.60
CA ASP A 113 8.26 -5.70 15.94
C ASP A 113 8.03 -4.34 15.27
N VAL A 114 7.82 -4.34 13.95
CA VAL A 114 7.57 -3.11 13.17
C VAL A 114 6.33 -2.38 13.68
N VAL A 115 5.21 -3.10 13.88
CA VAL A 115 3.97 -2.50 14.37
C VAL A 115 4.16 -1.92 15.77
N SER A 116 4.82 -2.63 16.68
CA SER A 116 5.03 -2.19 18.07
C SER A 116 5.86 -0.91 18.13
N ARG A 117 6.91 -0.82 17.30
CA ARG A 117 7.83 0.33 17.26
C ARG A 117 7.21 1.53 16.56
N LEU A 118 6.54 1.33 15.42
CA LEU A 118 5.83 2.41 14.72
C LEU A 118 4.67 2.98 15.56
N SER A 119 3.99 2.15 16.34
CA SER A 119 2.88 2.58 17.21
C SER A 119 3.31 3.50 18.35
N GLN A 120 4.61 3.61 18.64
CA GLN A 120 5.14 4.57 19.60
C GLN A 120 5.10 6.01 19.04
N ASN A 121 5.07 6.19 17.72
CA ASN A 121 4.93 7.50 17.10
C ASN A 121 3.43 7.87 16.98
N PRO A 122 2.94 8.90 17.70
CA PRO A 122 1.52 9.25 17.70
C PRO A 122 1.01 9.79 16.35
N LYS A 123 1.91 10.08 15.40
CA LYS A 123 1.56 10.49 14.03
C LYS A 123 1.35 9.29 13.10
N VAL A 124 1.66 8.08 13.54
CA VAL A 124 1.46 6.85 12.78
C VAL A 124 0.18 6.16 13.23
N ARG A 125 -0.60 5.69 12.26
CA ARG A 125 -1.74 4.82 12.50
C ARG A 125 -1.63 3.57 11.63
N ILE A 126 -1.40 2.43 12.27
CA ILE A 126 -1.46 1.12 11.60
C ILE A 126 -2.92 0.72 11.45
N VAL A 127 -3.32 0.30 10.25
CA VAL A 127 -4.70 -0.07 9.92
C VAL A 127 -4.73 -1.34 9.07
N THR A 128 -5.90 -1.99 9.00
CA THR A 128 -6.11 -3.12 8.09
C THR A 128 -6.11 -2.66 6.62
N PRO A 129 -5.83 -3.56 5.65
CA PRO A 129 -5.89 -3.21 4.22
C PRO A 129 -7.23 -2.63 3.77
N GLU A 130 -8.35 -3.12 4.32
CA GLU A 130 -9.68 -2.57 4.02
C GLU A 130 -9.82 -1.12 4.53
N MET A 131 -9.39 -0.84 5.75
CA MET A 131 -9.45 0.52 6.31
C MET A 131 -8.49 1.46 5.57
N PHE A 132 -7.31 0.97 5.19
CA PHE A 132 -6.35 1.70 4.36
C PHE A 132 -6.99 2.18 3.05
N MET A 133 -7.64 1.28 2.30
CA MET A 133 -8.31 1.62 1.05
C MET A 133 -9.50 2.57 1.26
N LYS A 134 -10.26 2.42 2.36
CA LYS A 134 -11.35 3.34 2.71
C LYS A 134 -10.84 4.75 3.01
N LEU A 135 -9.74 4.88 3.74
CA LEU A 135 -9.15 6.19 4.06
C LEU A 135 -8.67 6.90 2.79
N ILE A 136 -7.98 6.19 1.90
CA ILE A 136 -7.57 6.73 0.59
C ILE A 136 -8.80 7.21 -0.18
N ARG A 137 -9.80 6.34 -0.33
CA ARG A 137 -11.02 6.64 -1.09
C ARG A 137 -11.75 7.89 -0.59
N ASN A 138 -11.76 8.11 0.72
CA ASN A 138 -12.53 9.17 1.34
C ASN A 138 -11.77 10.51 1.44
N ASN A 139 -10.44 10.47 1.46
CA ASN A 139 -9.64 11.66 1.77
C ASN A 139 -8.81 12.18 0.58
N VAL A 140 -8.39 11.30 -0.33
CA VAL A 140 -7.53 11.66 -1.46
C VAL A 140 -8.39 12.09 -2.65
N GLU A 141 -8.19 13.31 -3.14
CA GLU A 141 -8.92 13.87 -4.29
C GLU A 141 -8.54 13.17 -5.60
N HIS A 142 -9.51 13.01 -6.52
CA HIS A 142 -9.36 12.38 -7.84
C HIS A 142 -10.31 12.95 -8.89
#